data_AF-A0A931Z2V5-F1
#
_entry.id   AF-A0A931Z2V5-F1
#
_cell.length_a   1.000
_cell.length_b   1.000
_cell.length_c   1.000
_cell.angle_alpha   90.00
_cell.angle_beta   90.00
_cell.angle_gamma   90.00
#
_symmetry.space_group_name_H-M   'P 1'
#
loop_
_entity.id
_entity.type
_entity.pdbx_description
1 polymer ?
#
loop_
_entity_poly.entity_id
_entity_poly.type
_entity_poly.pdbx_seq_one_letter_code
_entity_poly.pdbx_strand_id
1 'polypeptide(L)'
;MERLPYYQLLHILSLIVLTAHTFMALANPAPENRRRTLMITGIAALLMLGSGFGMLAITRIPFATGWVLVKLCCLVGLSALAGVAYRKPELRDTLSLTALVLIAAAVIMALFRPF
;
A
#
# COMPACT_ATOMS: atom_id res chain seq x y z
N MET A 1 0.76 -13.37 21.62
CA MET A 1 0.05 -13.34 20.31
C MET A 1 -1.22 -12.50 20.32
N GLU A 2 -1.72 -12.07 21.49
CA GLU A 2 -2.96 -11.29 21.63
C GLU A 2 -3.01 -9.98 20.83
N ARG A 3 -1.85 -9.37 20.52
CA ARG A 3 -1.77 -8.12 19.75
C ARG A 3 -1.80 -8.31 18.23
N LEU A 4 -1.58 -9.53 17.72
CA LEU A 4 -1.47 -9.81 16.29
C LEU A 4 -2.73 -9.43 15.50
N PRO A 5 -3.96 -9.73 15.97
CA PRO A 5 -5.18 -9.38 15.24
C PRO A 5 -5.34 -7.87 15.05
N TYR A 6 -4.91 -7.05 16.02
CA TYR A 6 -4.98 -5.60 15.91
C TYR A 6 -4.07 -5.05 14.81
N TYR A 7 -2.84 -5.56 14.71
CA TYR A 7 -1.93 -5.17 13.63
C TYR A 7 -2.43 -5.66 12.27
N GLN A 8 -2.96 -6.87 12.16
CA GLN A 8 -3.55 -7.39 10.93
C GLN A 8 -4.74 -6.54 10.47
N LEU A 9 -5.65 -6.22 11.40
CA LEU A 9 -6.81 -5.37 11.10
C LEU A 9 -6.37 -3.99 10.62
N LEU A 10 -5.47 -3.33 11.34
CA LEU A 10 -4.95 -2.02 10.96
C LEU A 10 -4.28 -2.06 9.58
N HIS A 11 -3.50 -3.11 9.30
CA HIS A 11 -2.81 -3.28 8.02
C HIS A 11 -3.78 -3.43 6.85
N ILE A 12 -4.81 -4.27 7.01
CA ILE A 12 -5.82 -4.52 5.97
C ILE A 12 -6.66 -3.26 5.72
N LEU A 13 -7.14 -2.61 6.78
CA LEU A 13 -7.91 -1.36 6.65
C LEU A 13 -7.09 -0.27 5.96
N SER A 14 -5.81 -0.13 6.33
CA SER A 14 -4.90 0.82 5.69
C SER A 14 -4.68 0.51 4.21
N LEU A 15 -4.50 -0.76 3.85
CA LEU A 15 -4.40 -1.20 2.46
C LEU A 15 -5.66 -0.86 1.66
N ILE A 16 -6.85 -1.10 2.21
CA ILE A 16 -8.13 -0.78 1.56
C ILE A 16 -8.23 0.73 1.31
N VAL A 17 -7.95 1.55 2.34
CA VAL A 17 -8.00 3.01 2.23
C VAL A 17 -7.00 3.53 1.20
N LEU A 18 -5.75 3.05 1.24
CA LEU A 18 -4.70 3.43 0.30
C LEU A 18 -5.08 3.06 -1.13
N THR A 19 -5.55 1.84 -1.34
CA THR A 19 -5.97 1.34 -2.65
C THR A 19 -7.15 2.12 -3.21
N ALA A 20 -8.22 2.28 -2.41
CA ALA A 20 -9.42 3.00 -2.83
C ALA A 20 -9.11 4.45 -3.22
N HIS A 21 -8.33 5.16 -2.40
CA HIS A 21 -7.99 6.56 -2.69
C HIS A 21 -7.00 6.68 -3.86
N THR A 22 -6.13 5.69 -4.08
CA THR A 22 -5.25 5.65 -5.26
C THR A 22 -6.08 5.48 -6.54
N PHE A 23 -7.01 4.54 -6.59
CA PHE A 23 -7.90 4.38 -7.75
C PHE A 23 -8.85 5.55 -7.94
N MET A 24 -9.34 6.17 -6.86
CA MET A 24 -10.11 7.41 -6.94
C MET A 24 -9.29 8.55 -7.57
N ALA A 25 -8.01 8.69 -7.19
CA ALA A 25 -7.10 9.67 -7.79
C ALA A 25 -6.90 9.43 -9.29
N LEU A 26 -6.77 8.16 -9.68
CA LEU A 26 -6.57 7.75 -11.07
C LEU A 26 -7.84 7.94 -11.91
N ALA A 27 -9.01 7.68 -11.34
CA ALA A 27 -10.29 7.82 -12.02
C ALA A 27 -10.68 9.30 -12.23
N ASN A 28 -10.37 10.17 -11.28
CA ASN A 28 -10.66 11.60 -11.36
C ASN A 28 -9.57 12.45 -10.68
N PRO A 29 -8.47 12.79 -11.40
CA PRO A 29 -7.35 13.57 -10.86
C PRO A 29 -7.66 15.08 -10.76
N ALA A 30 -8.79 15.41 -10.14
CA ALA A 30 -9.26 16.78 -9.96
C ALA A 30 -8.41 17.55 -8.91
N PRO A 31 -7.93 18.77 -9.18
CA PRO A 31 -7.08 19.56 -8.27
C PRO A 31 -7.70 19.79 -6.88
N GLU A 32 -9.03 19.91 -6.81
CA GLU A 32 -9.79 20.16 -5.58
C GLU A 32 -9.65 18.99 -4.59
N ASN A 33 -9.57 17.77 -5.12
CA ASN A 33 -9.44 16.55 -4.31
C ASN A 33 -7.99 16.23 -3.94
N ARG A 34 -7.01 16.84 -4.63
CA ARG A 34 -5.58 16.51 -4.51
C ARG A 34 -5.08 16.52 -3.07
N ARG A 35 -5.32 17.61 -2.34
CA ARG A 35 -4.80 17.75 -0.96
C ARG A 35 -5.34 16.64 -0.05
N ARG A 36 -6.65 16.38 -0.12
CA ARG A 36 -7.32 15.36 0.69
C ARG A 36 -6.82 13.97 0.34
N THR A 37 -6.75 13.64 -0.95
CA THR A 37 -6.29 12.32 -1.41
C THR A 37 -4.85 12.04 -0.99
N LEU A 38 -3.93 13.00 -1.16
CA LEU A 38 -2.53 12.83 -0.76
C LEU A 38 -2.36 12.69 0.76
N MET A 39 -3.16 13.41 1.54
CA MET A 39 -3.15 13.28 2.99
C MET A 39 -3.64 11.90 3.44
N ILE A 40 -4.78 11.44 2.91
CA ILE A 40 -5.37 10.15 3.28
C ILE A 40 -4.47 8.99 2.85
N THR A 41 -3.98 9.01 1.61
CA THR A 41 -3.06 7.98 1.11
C THR A 41 -1.75 7.97 1.88
N GLY A 42 -1.21 9.14 2.23
CA GLY A 42 -0.02 9.24 3.09
C GLY A 42 -0.23 8.66 4.48
N ILE A 43 -1.33 8.99 5.16
CA ILE A 43 -1.67 8.42 6.48
C ILE A 43 -1.86 6.91 6.38
N ALA A 44 -2.60 6.43 5.37
CA ALA A 44 -2.83 5.01 5.16
C ALA A 44 -1.51 4.25 4.90
N ALA A 45 -0.60 4.81 4.10
CA ALA A 45 0.72 4.23 3.87
C ALA A 45 1.55 4.10 5.16
N LEU A 46 1.54 5.14 6.01
CA LEU A 46 2.25 5.12 7.29
C LEU A 46 1.64 4.11 8.29
N LEU A 47 0.32 4.04 8.38
CA LEU A 47 -0.38 3.05 9.21
C LEU A 47 -0.12 1.63 8.71
N MET A 48 -0.13 1.41 7.39
CA MET A 48 0.21 0.13 6.77
C MET A 48 1.67 -0.26 7.06
N LEU A 49 2.60 0.68 6.99
CA LEU A 49 4.02 0.46 7.33
C LEU A 49 4.18 0.05 8.80
N GLY A 50 3.64 0.86 9.72
CA GLY A 50 3.75 0.63 11.17
C GLY A 50 3.11 -0.69 11.59
N SER A 51 1.93 -1.01 11.05
CA SER A 51 1.29 -2.30 11.30
C SER A 51 2.05 -3.48 10.70
N GLY A 52 2.66 -3.31 9.53
CA GLY A 52 3.52 -4.32 8.91
C GLY A 52 4.71 -4.69 9.80
N PHE A 53 5.46 -3.69 10.26
CA PHE A 53 6.56 -3.91 11.19
C PHE A 53 6.10 -4.46 12.55
N GLY A 54 4.94 -4.02 13.05
CA GLY A 54 4.33 -4.59 14.26
C GLY A 54 4.07 -6.10 14.14
N MET A 55 3.55 -6.55 12.99
CA MET A 55 3.38 -7.99 12.72
C MET A 55 4.71 -8.73 12.65
N LEU A 56 5.73 -8.16 11.98
CA LEU A 56 7.07 -8.77 11.90
C LEU A 56 7.69 -8.96 13.30
N ALA A 57 7.58 -7.95 14.16
CA ALA A 57 8.10 -8.00 15.53
C ALA A 57 7.43 -9.10 16.37
N ILE A 58 6.10 -9.25 16.27
CA ILE A 58 5.36 -10.29 17.00
C ILE A 58 5.68 -11.69 16.47
N THR A 59 5.75 -11.84 15.15
CA THR A 59 5.99 -13.13 14.50
C THR A 59 7.46 -13.53 14.48
N ARG A 60 8.35 -12.63 14.93
CA ARG A 60 9.81 -12.78 14.91
C ARG A 60 10.36 -13.10 13.51
N ILE A 61 9.70 -12.57 12.48
CA ILE A 61 10.16 -12.71 11.10
C ILE A 61 11.23 -11.64 10.84
N PRO A 62 12.43 -12.02 10.39
CA PRO A 62 13.47 -11.05 10.04
C PRO A 62 13.00 -10.08 8.96
N PHE A 63 13.29 -8.80 9.11
CA PHE A 63 12.93 -7.78 8.11
C PHE A 63 13.56 -8.07 6.74
N ALA A 64 14.79 -8.59 6.72
CA ALA A 64 15.53 -8.89 5.50
C ALA A 64 15.07 -10.17 4.77
N THR A 65 13.94 -10.77 5.19
CA THR A 65 13.31 -11.88 4.47
C THR A 65 12.83 -11.39 3.10
N GLY A 66 13.07 -12.13 2.03
CA GLY A 66 12.91 -11.57 0.68
C GLY A 66 11.46 -11.21 0.34
N TRP A 67 10.46 -12.02 0.72
CA TRP A 67 9.05 -11.64 0.52
C TRP A 67 8.65 -10.37 1.29
N VAL A 68 9.30 -10.07 2.43
CA VAL A 68 9.07 -8.84 3.20
C VAL A 68 9.59 -7.63 2.43
N LEU A 69 10.79 -7.74 1.85
CA LEU A 69 11.37 -6.69 1.01
C LEU A 69 10.50 -6.41 -0.22
N VAL A 70 9.99 -7.45 -0.89
CA VAL A 70 9.08 -7.28 -2.02
C VAL A 70 7.81 -6.52 -1.60
N LYS A 71 7.21 -6.87 -0.45
CA LYS A 71 6.04 -6.14 0.07
C LYS A 71 6.36 -4.69 0.41
N LEU A 72 7.56 -4.41 0.92
CA LEU A 72 7.99 -3.04 1.17
C LEU A 72 8.11 -2.24 -0.13
N CYS A 73 8.69 -2.83 -1.18
CA CYS A 73 8.72 -2.23 -2.51
C CYS A 73 7.31 -1.97 -3.05
N CYS A 74 6.39 -2.93 -2.88
CA CYS A 74 4.99 -2.78 -3.30
C CYS A 74 4.29 -1.63 -2.56
N LEU A 75 4.51 -1.51 -1.24
CA LEU A 75 3.97 -0.41 -0.43
C LEU A 75 4.49 0.95 -0.91
N VAL A 76 5.81 1.08 -1.10
CA VAL A 76 6.42 2.34 -1.56
C VAL A 76 5.91 2.70 -2.96
N GLY A 77 5.87 1.72 -3.87
CA GLY A 77 5.34 1.90 -5.22
C GLY A 77 3.89 2.37 -5.19
N LEU A 78 3.01 1.67 -4.48
CA LEU A 78 1.59 2.02 -4.38
C LEU A 78 1.38 3.40 -3.76
N SER A 79 2.14 3.74 -2.72
CA SER A 79 2.07 5.07 -2.07
C SER A 79 2.48 6.20 -3.01
N ALA A 80 3.42 5.96 -3.92
CA ALA A 80 3.85 6.96 -4.89
C ALA A 80 2.81 7.22 -5.99
N LEU A 81 2.03 6.20 -6.37
CA LEU A 81 1.07 6.29 -7.49
C LEU A 81 0.01 7.37 -7.27
N ALA A 82 -0.49 7.54 -6.03
CA ALA A 82 -1.46 8.59 -5.71
C ALA A 82 -0.91 10.00 -6.02
N GLY A 83 0.38 10.24 -5.80
CA GLY A 83 1.06 11.49 -6.15
C GLY A 83 1.27 11.66 -7.65
N VAL A 84 1.64 10.58 -8.34
CA VAL A 84 1.88 10.59 -9.79
C VAL A 84 0.59 10.80 -10.57
N ALA A 85 -0.54 10.28 -10.08
CA ALA A 85 -1.86 10.44 -10.70
C ALA A 85 -2.22 11.92 -10.95
N TYR A 86 -1.87 12.82 -10.03
CA TYR A 86 -2.10 14.26 -10.18
C TYR A 86 -1.05 14.99 -11.04
N ARG A 87 0.12 14.37 -11.27
CA ARG A 87 1.20 14.98 -12.06
C ARG A 87 1.16 14.56 -13.52
N LYS A 88 0.69 13.33 -13.79
CA LYS A 88 0.66 12.70 -15.11
C LYS A 88 -0.67 11.97 -15.33
N PRO A 89 -1.80 12.69 -15.38
CA PRO A 89 -3.13 12.08 -15.59
C PRO A 89 -3.24 11.31 -16.91
N GLU A 90 -2.44 11.66 -17.92
CA GLU A 90 -2.36 10.97 -19.21
C GLU A 90 -1.90 9.51 -19.10
N LEU A 91 -1.23 9.13 -17.99
CA LEU A 91 -0.76 7.76 -17.75
C LEU A 91 -1.74 6.91 -16.94
N ARG A 92 -2.99 7.35 -16.77
CA ARG A 92 -3.97 6.70 -15.87
C ARG A 92 -4.08 5.18 -16.06
N ASP A 93 -4.08 4.69 -17.29
CA ASP A 93 -4.28 3.27 -17.60
C ASP A 93 -3.04 2.47 -17.18
N THR A 94 -1.85 2.98 -17.51
CA THR A 94 -0.56 2.41 -17.10
C THR A 94 -0.40 2.42 -15.58
N LEU A 95 -0.76 3.53 -14.91
CA LEU A 95 -0.69 3.64 -13.46
C LEU A 95 -1.70 2.73 -12.76
N SER A 96 -2.89 2.54 -13.34
CA SER A 96 -3.91 1.62 -12.82
C SER A 96 -3.46 0.17 -12.93
N LEU A 97 -2.89 -0.22 -14.08
CA LEU A 97 -2.28 -1.55 -14.25
C LEU A 97 -1.12 -1.75 -13.29
N THR A 98 -0.26 -0.75 -13.12
CA THR A 98 0.86 -0.80 -12.17
C THR A 98 0.35 -0.98 -10.74
N ALA A 99 -0.68 -0.23 -10.31
CA ALA A 99 -1.30 -0.39 -9.00
C ALA A 99 -1.82 -1.82 -8.81
N LEU A 100 -2.52 -2.36 -9.81
CA LEU A 100 -3.05 -3.72 -9.79
C LEU A 100 -1.94 -4.77 -9.63
N VAL A 101 -0.85 -4.64 -10.40
CA VAL A 101 0.31 -5.54 -10.32
C VAL A 101 0.97 -5.48 -8.94
N LEU A 102 1.18 -4.28 -8.38
CA LEU A 102 1.77 -4.11 -7.05
C LEU A 102 0.90 -4.73 -5.95
N ILE A 103 -0.42 -4.56 -6.03
CA ILE A 103 -1.37 -5.15 -5.08
C ILE A 103 -1.36 -6.68 -5.20
N ALA A 104 -1.44 -7.21 -6.42
CA ALA A 104 -1.40 -8.66 -6.66
C ALA A 104 -0.09 -9.27 -6.15
N ALA A 105 1.05 -8.66 -6.46
CA ALA A 105 2.35 -9.09 -5.96
C ALA A 105 2.40 -9.08 -4.41
N ALA A 106 1.91 -8.01 -3.77
CA ALA A 106 1.88 -7.91 -2.31
C ALA A 106 1.02 -9.01 -1.66
N VAL A 107 -0.12 -9.37 -2.28
CA VAL A 107 -1.00 -10.44 -1.81
C VAL A 107 -0.35 -11.81 -2.00
N ILE A 108 0.23 -12.09 -3.17
CA ILE A 108 0.97 -13.33 -3.44
C ILE A 108 2.08 -13.52 -2.41
N MET A 109 2.89 -12.48 -2.15
CA MET A 109 3.94 -12.53 -1.14
C MET A 109 3.41 -12.76 0.27
N ALA A 110 2.23 -12.22 0.60
CA ALA A 110 1.62 -12.43 1.92
C ALA A 110 1.10 -13.86 2.11
N LEU A 111 0.57 -14.48 1.05
CA LEU A 111 -0.01 -15.82 1.07
C LEU A 111 1.05 -16.92 0.99
N PHE A 112 1.95 -16.83 -0.01
CA PHE A 112 2.91 -17.90 -0.29
C PHE A 112 4.22 -17.74 0.47
N ARG A 113 4.58 -16.50 0.85
CA ARG A 113 5.85 -16.16 1.54
C ARG A 113 7.06 -16.89 0.95
N PRO A 114 7.26 -16.82 -0.38
CA PRO A 114 8.41 -17.48 -0.98
C PRO A 114 9.66 -16.72 -0.52
N PHE A 115 10.62 -17.44 0.08
CA PHE A 115 11.96 -16.97 0.51
C PHE A 115 12.03 -15.85 1.59
#